data_AF-A0A958YZZ3-F1
#
_entry.id   AF-A0A958YZZ3-F1
#
_cell.length_a   1.000
_cell.length_b   1.000
_cell.length_c   1.000
_cell.angle_alpha   90.00
_cell.angle_beta   90.00
_cell.angle_gamma   90.00
#
_symmetry.space_group_name_H-M   'P 1'
#
loop_
_entity.id
_entity.type
_entity.pdbx_description
1 polymer ?
#
loop_
_entity_poly.entity_id
_entity_poly.type
_entity_poly.pdbx_seq_one_letter_code
_entity_poly.pdbx_strand_id
1 'polypeptide(L)' 'MNSNLTWIVLIILTIASALISKLNSHYVVLIILLFSSLKFLGIVFEFMELKKAHLFWKAMIVSFLVIFVTSIALVI' A
#
# COMPACT_ATOMS: atom_id res chain seq x y z
N MET A 1 3.41 10.81 12.51
CA MET A 1 3.73 9.39 12.68
C MET A 1 5.24 9.30 12.76
N ASN A 2 5.78 8.71 13.83
CA ASN A 2 7.21 8.47 13.94
C ASN A 2 7.56 7.28 13.04
N SER A 3 8.74 7.30 12.42
CA SER A 3 9.24 6.23 11.54
C SER A 3 9.12 4.83 12.18
N ASN A 4 9.34 4.70 13.48
CA ASN A 4 9.17 3.45 14.22
C ASN A 4 7.73 2.91 14.19
N LEU A 5 6.72 3.79 14.22
CA LEU A 5 5.32 3.36 14.16
C LEU A 5 4.98 2.85 12.76
N THR A 6 5.50 3.52 11.72
CA THR A 6 5.31 3.08 10.33
C THR A 6 5.92 1.70 10.09
N TRP A 7 7.10 1.41 10.67
CA TRP A 7 7.69 0.07 10.65
C TRP A 7 6.77 -0.99 11.26
N ILE A 8 6.23 -0.74 12.45
CA ILE A 8 5.31 -1.67 13.13
C ILE A 8 4.07 -1.93 12.27
N VAL A 9 3.48 -0.87 11.70
CA VAL A 9 2.32 -0.98 10.81
C VAL A 9 2.64 -1.83 9.57
N LEU A 10 3.79 -1.62 8.93
CA LEU A 10 4.22 -2.42 7.76
C LEU A 10 4.43 -3.90 8.09
N ILE A 11 5.00 -4.20 9.27
CA ILE A 11 5.18 -5.59 9.73
C ILE A 11 3.81 -6.24 9.93
N ILE A 12 2.87 -5.57 10.60
CA ILE A 12 1.51 -6.08 10.82
C ILE A 12 0.81 -6.35 9.47
N LEU A 13 0.87 -5.39 8.54
CA LEU A 13 0.32 -5.55 7.18
C LEU A 13 0.94 -6.74 6.43
N THR A 14 2.23 -6.99 6.65
CA THR A 14 2.95 -8.12 6.02
C THR A 14 2.48 -9.45 6.58
N ILE A 15 2.42 -9.58 7.91
CA ILE A 15 1.92 -10.79 8.58
C ILE A 15 0.46 -11.04 8.18
N ALA A 16 -0.37 -9.99 8.21
CA ALA A 16 -1.77 -10.09 7.81
C ALA A 16 -1.93 -10.53 6.35
N SER A 17 -1.10 -10.02 5.42
CA SER A 17 -1.13 -10.49 4.02
C SER A 17 -0.74 -11.95 3.87
N ALA A 18 0.21 -12.45 4.67
CA ALA A 18 0.65 -13.83 4.65
C ALA A 18 -0.37 -14.81 5.26
N LEU A 19 -1.19 -14.34 6.21
CA LEU A 19 -2.30 -15.13 6.75
C LEU A 19 -3.45 -15.20 5.73
N ILE A 20 -3.78 -14.08 5.11
CA ILE A 20 -4.88 -13.99 4.14
C ILE A 20 -4.57 -14.76 2.85
N SER A 21 -3.30 -14.85 2.43
CA SER A 21 -2.92 -15.61 1.23
C SER A 21 -3.18 -17.12 1.33
N LYS A 22 -3.41 -17.65 2.54
CA LYS A 22 -3.76 -19.06 2.77
C LYS A 22 -5.26 -19.35 2.63
N LEU A 23 -6.09 -18.31 2.53
CA LEU A 23 -7.53 -18.47 2.35
C LEU A 23 -7.82 -18.80 0.88
N ASN A 24 -8.73 -19.75 0.62
CA ASN A 24 -9.19 -20.09 -0.72
C ASN A 24 -10.48 -19.33 -1.07
N SER A 25 -10.40 -17.99 -1.08
CA SER A 25 -11.54 -17.14 -1.43
C SER A 25 -11.20 -16.23 -2.61
N HIS A 26 -12.17 -16.00 -3.49
CA HIS A 26 -12.02 -15.11 -4.65
C HIS A 26 -11.61 -13.69 -4.26
N TYR A 27 -11.93 -13.23 -3.04
CA TYR A 27 -11.60 -11.89 -2.57
C TYR A 27 -10.16 -11.74 -2.06
N VAL A 28 -9.40 -12.83 -1.94
CA VAL A 28 -8.03 -12.81 -1.38
C VAL A 28 -7.11 -11.91 -2.19
N VAL A 29 -7.23 -11.95 -3.52
CA VAL A 29 -6.41 -11.10 -4.40
C VAL A 29 -6.70 -9.62 -4.18
N LEU A 30 -7.98 -9.23 -4.07
CA LEU A 30 -8.39 -7.85 -3.81
C LEU A 30 -7.93 -7.35 -2.43
N ILE A 31 -7.99 -8.20 -1.41
CA ILE A 31 -7.55 -7.84 -0.05
C ILE A 31 -6.03 -7.67 0.00
N ILE A 32 -5.27 -8.55 -0.66
CA ILE A 32 -3.82 -8.43 -0.76
C ILE A 32 -3.43 -7.18 -1.54
N LEU A 33 -4.16 -6.83 -2.61
CA LEU A 33 -3.96 -5.60 -3.37
C LEU A 33 -4.20 -4.35 -2.50
N LEU A 34 -5.25 -4.36 -1.68
CA LEU A 34 -5.51 -3.29 -0.70
C LEU A 34 -4.35 -3.16 0.29
N PHE A 35 -3.89 -4.27 0.88
CA PHE A 35 -2.76 -4.26 1.82
C PHE A 35 -1.46 -3.80 1.16
N SER A 36 -1.22 -4.18 -0.10
CA SER A 36 -0.07 -3.71 -0.87
C SER A 36 -0.11 -2.20 -1.07
N SER A 37 -1.28 -1.66 -1.39
CA SER A 37 -1.50 -0.22 -1.60
C SER A 37 -1.24 0.59 -0.33
N LEU A 38 -1.74 0.11 0.83
CA LEU A 38 -1.48 0.73 2.13
C LEU A 38 0.00 0.69 2.50
N LYS A 39 0.68 -0.43 2.23
CA LYS A 39 2.13 -0.55 2.45
C LYS A 39 2.91 0.44 1.62
N PHE A 40 2.57 0.57 0.33
CA PHE A 40 3.21 1.53 -0.56
C PHE A 40 3.06 2.96 -0.05
N LEU A 41 1.86 3.39 0.35
CA LEU A 41 1.64 4.72 0.92
C LEU A 41 2.47 4.94 2.19
N GLY A 42 2.52 3.95 3.08
CA GLY A 42 3.36 4.01 4.28
C GLY A 42 4.84 4.24 3.96
N ILE A 43 5.36 3.54 2.95
CA ILE A 43 6.76 3.66 2.52
C ILE A 43 7.04 5.02 1.91
N VAL A 44 6.17 5.43 0.99
CA VAL A 44 6.27 6.68 0.24
C VAL A 44 6.24 7.89 1.18
N PHE A 45 5.28 7.95 2.11
CA PHE A 45 5.15 9.11 3.00
C PHE A 45 6.21 9.17 4.10
N GLU A 46 6.68 8.03 4.62
CA GLU A 46 7.63 8.00 5.74
C GLU A 46 9.08 7.87 5.29
N PHE A 47 9.40 6.93 4.40
CA PHE A 47 10.79 6.63 4.02
C PHE A 47 11.27 7.41 2.80
N MET A 48 10.37 7.76 1.87
CA MET A 48 10.72 8.65 0.75
C MET A 48 10.55 10.13 1.11
N GLU A 49 10.31 10.44 2.40
CA GLU A 49 10.09 11.77 2.95
C GLU A 49 9.08 12.64 2.17
N LEU A 50 8.11 12.03 1.49
CA LEU A 50 7.18 12.81 0.66
C LEU A 50 6.36 13.83 1.43
N LYS A 51 6.29 13.73 2.76
CA LYS A 51 5.74 14.78 3.62
C LYS A 51 6.36 16.16 3.32
N LYS A 52 7.68 16.22 3.08
CA LYS A 52 8.43 17.45 2.77
C LYS A 52 8.44 17.82 1.29
N ALA A 53 8.00 16.91 0.41
CA ALA A 53 8.01 17.13 -1.03
C ALA A 53 6.90 18.09 -1.49
N HIS A 54 7.12 18.72 -2.64
CA HIS A 54 6.14 19.56 -3.31
C HIS A 54 4.84 18.80 -3.59
N LEU A 55 3.72 19.53 -3.61
CA LEU A 55 2.40 18.99 -3.86
C LEU A 55 2.33 18.20 -5.19
N PHE A 56 3.10 18.62 -6.19
CA PHE A 56 3.24 17.92 -7.47
C PHE A 56 3.66 16.45 -7.30
N TRP A 57 4.69 16.17 -6.50
CA TRP A 57 5.18 14.81 -6.25
C TRP A 57 4.17 13.96 -5.48
N LYS A 58 3.50 14.57 -4.50
CA LYS A 58 2.41 13.92 -3.75
C LYS A 58 1.28 13.49 -4.68
N ALA A 59 0.86 14.40 -5.57
CA ALA A 59 -0.21 14.14 -6.54
C ALA A 59 0.18 13.06 -7.56
N MET A 60 1.41 13.10 -8.10
CA MET A 60 1.89 12.09 -9.04
C MET A 60 1.86 10.68 -8.45
N ILE A 61 2.31 10.52 -7.19
CA ILE A 61 2.38 9.19 -6.59
C ILE A 61 1.01 8.66 -6.21
N VAL A 62 0.10 9.52 -5.74
CA VAL A 62 -1.29 9.12 -5.50
C VAL A 62 -1.98 8.75 -6.82
N SER A 63 -1.77 9.52 -7.88
CA SER A 63 -2.29 9.21 -9.22
C SER A 63 -1.77 7.88 -9.74
N PHE A 64 -0.47 7.63 -9.62
CA PHE A 64 0.15 6.35 -9.97
C PHE A 64 -0.50 5.19 -9.20
N LEU A 65 -0.67 5.32 -7.88
CA LEU A 65 -1.29 4.28 -7.06
C LEU A 65 -2.73 3.98 -7.51
N VAL A 66 -3.53 5.01 -7.78
CA VAL A 66 -4.91 4.83 -8.27
C VAL A 66 -4.93 4.10 -9.60
N ILE A 67 -4.08 4.50 -10.55
CA ILE A 67 -3.99 3.83 -11.87
C ILE A 67 -3.54 2.38 -11.71
N PHE A 68 -2.55 2.11 -10.87
CA PHE A 68 -2.04 0.76 -10.62
C PHE A 68 -3.11 -0.16 -10.03
N VAL A 69 -3.81 0.30 -8.98
CA VAL A 69 -4.86 -0.48 -8.31
C VAL A 69 -6.04 -0.72 -9.24
N THR A 70 -6.49 0.30 -9.97
CA THR A 70 -7.61 0.17 -10.92
C THR A 70 -7.25 -0.75 -12.08
N SER A 71 -6.03 -0.66 -12.62
CA SER A 71 -5.58 -1.54 -13.71
C SER A 71 -5.60 -3.00 -13.29
N ILE A 72 -5.10 -3.31 -12.09
CA ILE A 72 -5.13 -4.69 -11.58
C ILE A 72 -6.56 -5.13 -11.29
N ALA A 73 -7.38 -4.27 -10.68
CA ALA A 73 -8.77 -4.59 -10.36
C ALA A 73 -9.65 -4.82 -11.61
N LEU A 74 -9.29 -4.26 -12.76
CA LEU A 74 -9.98 -4.51 -14.04
C LEU A 74 -9.57 -5.83 -14.69
N VAL A 75 -8.37 -6.33 -14.39
CA VAL A 75 -7.82 -7.57 -14.98
C VAL A 75 -8.31 -8.81 -14.23
N ILE A 76 -8.54 -8.68 -12.92
CA ILE A 76 -9.05 -9.75 -12.05
C ILE A 76 -10.55 -9.91 -12.26
#